data_AF-A0A6I9W8A1-F1
#
_entry.id   AF-A0A6I9W8A1-F1
#
_cell.length_a   1.000
_cell.length_b   1.000
_cell.length_c   1.000
_cell.angle_alpha   90.00
_cell.angle_beta   90.00
_cell.angle_gamma   90.00
#
_symmetry.space_group_name_H-M   'P 1'
#
loop_
_entity.id
_entity.type
_entity.pdbx_description
1 polymer ?
#
loop_
_entity_poly.entity_id
_entity_poly.type
_entity_poly.pdbx_seq_one_letter_code
_entity_poly.pdbx_strand_id
1 'polypeptide(L)'
;MMKSDQSQSVTKTVQYKYNCCVKNCRRTKSGPKRTYFSFPKDDVLRKQWLNACQRDETNMNFDIARVCSLHFEEDCLLLEKMIEGKIGRPKETVLLKENSIPTKMLILERKRRGKKPLSKEARIIREKRKYSLATYEELVQYAQGKQSLSLEEYEKNIEINAINVKKSAYMERDVEQIEQNIDQNIEQNIVQNIQQYLVQNIDQNPVQNIVQNIQQNLVQNIDQNLIQNIDENIMQNIEQNIVQNIQQNIIQNIEQNVEQHTEQSEEKNEVLEQDIVQDIESLPYMYIPVFLCAYVPVYPHAYAFASESIYPN
;
A
#
# COMPACT_ATOMS: atom_id res chain seq x y z
N MET A 1 -17.20 17.02 -10.05
CA MET A 1 -18.57 17.31 -9.58
C MET A 1 -19.44 16.08 -9.80
N MET A 2 -19.57 15.19 -8.80
CA MET A 2 -20.57 14.10 -8.79
C MET A 2 -21.00 13.90 -7.34
N LYS A 3 -22.29 14.06 -7.06
CA LYS A 3 -22.88 13.78 -5.74
C LYS A 3 -23.44 12.36 -5.74
N SER A 4 -23.10 11.58 -4.72
CA SER A 4 -23.72 10.28 -4.47
C SER A 4 -25.05 10.46 -3.74
N ASP A 5 -26.17 10.20 -4.40
CA ASP A 5 -27.48 10.17 -3.74
C ASP A 5 -27.59 8.94 -2.83
N GLN A 6 -27.66 9.18 -1.51
CA GLN A 6 -28.05 8.17 -0.54
C GLN A 6 -29.58 8.08 -0.50
N SER A 7 -30.14 7.14 -1.27
CA SER A 7 -31.58 6.86 -1.27
C SER A 7 -32.01 6.20 0.05
N GLN A 8 -32.61 7.00 0.93
CA GLN A 8 -33.22 6.54 2.18
C GLN A 8 -34.39 5.60 1.88
N SER A 9 -34.19 4.28 2.04
CA SER A 9 -35.26 3.30 1.91
C SER A 9 -36.12 3.25 3.17
N VAL A 10 -37.14 4.12 3.22
CA VAL A 10 -38.20 4.09 4.24
C VAL A 10 -39.01 2.78 4.08
N THR A 11 -38.55 1.73 4.75
CA THR A 11 -39.20 0.42 4.73
C THR A 11 -40.42 0.43 5.63
N LYS A 12 -41.59 0.62 5.00
CA LYS A 12 -42.92 0.46 5.61
C LYS A 12 -42.97 -0.86 6.39
N THR A 13 -43.38 -0.81 7.66
CA THR A 13 -43.51 -1.98 8.53
C THR A 13 -44.59 -2.93 8.03
N VAL A 14 -44.22 -3.87 7.16
CA VAL A 14 -45.07 -5.00 6.78
C VAL A 14 -45.25 -5.88 8.01
N GLN A 15 -46.49 -5.99 8.48
CA GLN A 15 -46.84 -6.77 9.67
C GLN A 15 -46.82 -8.28 9.35
N TYR A 16 -45.63 -8.83 9.12
CA TYR A 16 -45.44 -10.25 8.82
C TYR A 16 -45.96 -11.11 9.97
N LYS A 17 -46.95 -11.93 9.63
CA LYS A 17 -47.67 -12.81 10.54
C LYS A 17 -46.91 -14.12 10.69
N TYR A 18 -45.73 -14.05 11.32
CA TYR A 18 -44.84 -15.20 11.50
C TYR A 18 -45.55 -16.37 12.20
N ASN A 19 -45.34 -17.57 11.68
CA ASN A 19 -45.72 -18.82 12.33
C ASN A 19 -44.52 -19.35 13.13
N CYS A 20 -44.77 -19.97 14.28
CA CYS A 20 -43.71 -20.57 15.08
C CYS A 20 -43.23 -21.88 14.44
N CYS A 21 -41.91 -22.10 14.43
CA CYS A 21 -41.28 -23.28 13.84
C CYS A 21 -41.64 -24.59 14.58
N VAL A 22 -41.75 -24.50 15.92
CA VAL A 22 -42.05 -25.62 16.82
C VAL A 22 -43.33 -26.34 16.41
N LYS A 23 -43.23 -27.66 16.28
CA LYS A 23 -44.28 -28.56 15.80
C LYS A 23 -45.58 -28.39 16.59
N ASN A 24 -46.70 -28.29 15.88
CA ASN A 24 -48.04 -28.03 16.42
C ASN A 24 -48.24 -26.70 17.20
N CYS A 25 -47.25 -25.79 17.30
CA CYS A 25 -47.45 -24.48 17.93
C CYS A 25 -48.39 -23.60 17.07
N ARG A 26 -49.63 -23.39 17.56
CA ARG A 26 -50.66 -22.63 16.86
C ARG A 26 -50.92 -21.29 17.54
N ARG A 27 -50.94 -20.21 16.74
CA ARG A 27 -51.35 -18.87 17.19
C ARG A 27 -52.84 -18.86 17.54
N THR A 28 -53.18 -18.85 18.82
CA THR A 28 -54.54 -18.61 19.31
C THR A 28 -54.91 -17.14 19.11
N LYS A 29 -56.09 -16.84 18.52
CA LYS A 29 -56.58 -15.45 18.39
C LYS A 29 -56.75 -14.74 19.75
N SER A 30 -56.96 -15.51 20.81
CA SER A 30 -57.25 -15.07 22.18
C SER A 30 -56.09 -15.27 23.16
N GLY A 31 -54.87 -15.53 22.68
CA GLY A 31 -53.71 -15.76 23.55
C GLY A 31 -52.92 -14.46 23.83
N PRO A 32 -52.00 -14.48 24.82
CA PRO A 32 -51.09 -13.36 25.06
C PRO A 32 -50.26 -13.05 23.80
N LYS A 33 -49.92 -11.77 23.60
CA LYS A 33 -48.99 -11.35 22.53
C LYS A 33 -47.66 -12.05 22.76
N ARG A 34 -47.13 -12.70 21.72
CA ARG A 34 -45.84 -13.40 21.75
C ARG A 34 -44.84 -12.64 20.89
N THR A 35 -43.62 -12.51 21.39
CA THR A 35 -42.47 -12.12 20.59
C THR A 35 -41.99 -13.34 19.78
N TYR A 36 -41.29 -13.07 18.68
CA TYR A 36 -40.86 -14.07 17.71
C TYR A 36 -39.39 -13.82 17.39
N PHE A 37 -38.55 -14.80 17.70
CA PHE A 37 -37.10 -14.72 17.56
C PHE A 37 -36.64 -15.44 16.29
N SER A 38 -35.70 -14.83 15.56
CA SER A 38 -35.00 -15.45 14.43
C SER A 38 -34.11 -16.59 14.91
N PHE A 39 -33.80 -17.53 14.01
CA PHE A 39 -32.78 -18.54 14.32
C PHE A 39 -31.40 -17.88 14.46
N PRO A 40 -30.51 -18.41 15.33
CA PRO A 40 -29.13 -17.95 15.47
C PRO A 40 -28.35 -18.02 14.16
N LYS A 41 -27.39 -17.09 14.00
CA LYS A 41 -26.39 -17.16 12.92
C LYS A 41 -25.28 -18.18 13.21
N ASP A 42 -24.95 -18.43 14.47
CA ASP A 42 -24.05 -19.51 14.87
C ASP A 42 -24.63 -20.88 14.50
N ASP A 43 -23.81 -21.71 13.88
CA ASP A 43 -24.14 -23.04 13.38
C ASP A 43 -24.42 -24.03 14.51
N VAL A 44 -23.68 -23.94 15.63
CA VAL A 44 -23.84 -24.85 16.77
C VAL A 44 -25.17 -24.59 17.47
N LEU A 45 -25.44 -23.34 17.83
CA LEU A 45 -26.70 -22.94 18.46
C LEU A 45 -27.90 -23.12 17.50
N ARG A 46 -27.73 -22.89 16.19
CA ARG A 46 -28.78 -23.15 15.18
C ARG A 46 -29.17 -24.63 15.11
N LYS A 47 -28.19 -25.55 15.14
CA LYS A 47 -28.45 -27.00 15.20
C LYS A 47 -29.16 -27.41 16.49
N GLN A 48 -28.78 -26.84 17.64
CA GLN A 48 -29.48 -27.07 18.91
C GLN A 48 -30.95 -26.61 18.86
N TRP A 49 -31.24 -25.45 18.25
CA TRP A 49 -32.60 -24.96 18.05
C TRP A 49 -33.44 -25.84 17.11
N LEU A 50 -32.84 -26.40 16.05
CA LEU A 50 -33.50 -27.32 15.13
C LEU A 50 -33.89 -28.64 15.81
N ASN A 51 -32.96 -29.21 16.57
CA ASN A 51 -33.19 -30.40 17.39
C ASN A 51 -34.35 -30.17 18.38
N ALA A 52 -34.34 -29.04 19.10
CA ALA A 52 -35.42 -28.64 19.99
C ALA A 52 -36.78 -28.47 19.26
N CYS A 53 -36.78 -27.91 18.05
CA CYS A 53 -37.99 -27.74 17.24
C CYS A 53 -38.49 -29.04 16.59
N GLN A 54 -37.73 -30.14 16.67
CA GLN A 54 -37.95 -31.41 15.95
C GLN A 54 -38.06 -31.19 14.43
N ARG A 55 -37.05 -30.51 13.87
CA ARG A 55 -36.92 -30.17 12.45
C ARG A 55 -35.52 -30.45 11.93
N ASP A 56 -35.44 -30.68 10.63
CA ASP A 56 -34.23 -30.89 9.85
C ASP A 56 -33.88 -29.64 9.02
N GLU A 57 -32.62 -29.55 8.58
CA GLU A 57 -32.09 -28.42 7.79
C GLU A 57 -32.59 -28.43 6.33
N THR A 58 -33.00 -29.59 5.80
CA THR A 58 -33.12 -29.85 4.35
C THR A 58 -34.13 -28.98 3.60
N ASN A 59 -35.11 -28.40 4.31
CA ASN A 59 -36.23 -27.67 3.72
C ASN A 59 -36.62 -26.41 4.53
N MET A 60 -35.66 -25.77 5.21
CA MET A 60 -35.92 -24.59 6.06
C MET A 60 -35.29 -23.30 5.52
N ASN A 61 -36.10 -22.25 5.37
CA ASN A 61 -35.61 -20.88 5.18
C ASN A 61 -35.44 -20.22 6.56
N PHE A 62 -34.19 -20.02 6.99
CA PHE A 62 -33.86 -19.46 8.30
C PHE A 62 -34.20 -17.95 8.43
N ASP A 63 -34.17 -17.19 7.34
CA ASP A 63 -34.51 -15.76 7.32
C ASP A 63 -35.97 -15.50 7.71
N ILE A 64 -36.86 -16.44 7.41
CA ILE A 64 -38.30 -16.37 7.69
C ILE A 64 -38.69 -17.22 8.92
N ALA A 65 -37.94 -18.27 9.25
CA ALA A 65 -38.22 -19.14 10.39
C ALA A 65 -38.12 -18.39 11.73
N ARG A 66 -39.13 -18.54 12.59
CA ARG A 66 -39.18 -17.90 13.91
C ARG A 66 -39.61 -18.88 15.00
N VAL A 67 -39.07 -18.71 16.21
CA VAL A 67 -39.55 -19.39 17.44
C VAL A 67 -40.21 -18.35 18.34
N CYS A 68 -41.38 -18.66 18.91
CA CYS A 68 -42.10 -17.71 19.77
C CYS A 68 -41.69 -17.83 21.25
N SER A 69 -41.80 -16.75 22.02
CA SER A 69 -41.36 -16.67 23.42
C SER A 69 -41.94 -17.71 24.38
N LEU A 70 -43.04 -18.40 24.04
CA LEU A 70 -43.54 -19.54 24.83
C LEU A 70 -42.51 -20.67 25.00
N HIS A 71 -41.57 -20.81 24.05
CA HIS A 71 -40.63 -21.92 24.02
C HIS A 71 -39.32 -21.65 24.75
N PHE A 72 -39.16 -20.45 25.32
CA PHE A 72 -38.02 -20.08 26.15
C PHE A 72 -38.49 -19.94 27.60
N GLU A 73 -37.58 -20.16 28.54
CA GLU A 73 -37.82 -19.80 29.93
C GLU A 73 -37.74 -18.27 30.12
N GLU A 74 -38.37 -17.76 31.17
CA GLU A 74 -38.51 -16.31 31.39
C GLU A 74 -37.18 -15.65 31.74
N ASP A 75 -36.24 -16.41 32.31
CA ASP A 75 -34.87 -16.00 32.60
C ASP A 75 -34.01 -15.84 31.34
N CYS A 76 -34.33 -16.51 30.23
CA CYS A 76 -33.70 -16.33 28.93
C CYS A 76 -34.12 -15.03 28.21
N LEU A 77 -35.15 -14.33 28.70
CA LEU A 77 -35.72 -13.14 28.07
C LEU A 77 -35.19 -11.85 28.73
N LEU A 78 -34.48 -11.03 27.98
CA LEU A 78 -34.02 -9.71 28.42
C LEU A 78 -35.01 -8.64 27.98
N LEU A 79 -35.46 -7.79 28.90
CA LEU A 79 -36.29 -6.62 28.60
C LEU A 79 -35.38 -5.38 28.44
N GLU A 80 -35.12 -4.99 27.21
CA GLU A 80 -34.35 -3.78 26.91
C GLU A 80 -35.29 -2.59 26.69
N LYS A 81 -35.04 -1.49 27.41
CA LYS A 81 -35.80 -0.24 27.31
C LYS A 81 -35.04 0.74 26.44
N MET A 82 -35.43 0.85 25.17
CA MET A 82 -34.81 1.82 24.29
C MET A 82 -35.26 3.25 24.64
N ILE A 83 -34.33 4.04 25.19
CA ILE A 83 -34.48 5.50 25.32
C ILE A 83 -34.15 6.12 23.96
N GLU A 84 -35.05 5.95 22.98
CA GLU A 84 -34.94 6.65 21.70
C GLU A 84 -35.17 8.16 21.94
N GLY A 85 -34.09 8.94 21.85
CA GLY A 85 -34.11 10.39 21.98
C GLY A 85 -34.83 11.08 20.82
N LYS A 86 -36.17 11.10 20.84
CA LYS A 86 -37.08 12.05 20.15
C LYS A 86 -38.54 11.72 20.49
N ILE A 87 -39.17 12.54 21.35
CA ILE A 87 -40.62 12.68 21.64
C ILE A 87 -41.49 11.47 21.23
N GLY A 88 -41.22 10.31 21.82
CA GLY A 88 -41.89 9.05 21.53
C GLY A 88 -41.96 8.19 22.79
N ARG A 89 -43.02 7.38 22.92
CA ARG A 89 -43.10 6.42 24.03
C ARG A 89 -41.95 5.41 23.91
N PRO A 90 -41.26 5.07 25.02
CA PRO A 90 -40.16 4.10 24.96
C PRO A 90 -40.66 2.78 24.37
N LYS A 91 -39.91 2.25 23.39
CA LYS A 91 -40.16 0.91 22.85
C LYS A 91 -39.48 -0.09 23.77
N GLU A 92 -40.28 -0.95 24.38
CA GLU A 92 -39.79 -2.12 25.09
C GLU A 92 -39.54 -3.24 24.08
N THR A 93 -38.27 -3.65 23.94
CA THR A 93 -37.85 -4.76 23.07
C THR A 93 -37.40 -5.92 23.93
N VAL A 94 -38.05 -7.09 23.76
CA VAL A 94 -37.62 -8.33 24.40
C VAL A 94 -36.58 -8.99 23.50
N LEU A 95 -35.38 -9.21 24.03
CA LEU A 95 -34.29 -9.95 23.41
C LEU A 95 -34.13 -11.33 24.08
N LEU A 96 -33.37 -12.22 23.46
CA LEU A 96 -32.89 -13.45 24.09
C LEU A 96 -31.48 -13.23 24.64
N LYS A 97 -31.16 -13.84 25.77
CA LYS A 97 -29.77 -13.97 26.22
C LYS A 97 -28.97 -14.78 25.19
N GLU A 98 -27.69 -14.46 25.07
CA GLU A 98 -26.73 -15.24 24.30
C GLU A 98 -26.77 -16.71 24.74
N ASN A 99 -26.66 -17.63 23.78
CA ASN A 99 -26.74 -19.09 23.99
C ASN A 99 -28.08 -19.63 24.54
N SER A 100 -29.17 -18.83 24.55
CA SER A 100 -30.51 -19.34 24.87
C SER A 100 -31.00 -20.37 23.85
N ILE A 101 -31.53 -21.50 24.32
CA ILE A 101 -32.13 -22.57 23.49
C ILE A 101 -33.63 -22.68 23.82
N PRO A 102 -34.52 -22.96 22.84
CA PRO A 102 -35.91 -23.27 23.15
C PRO A 102 -36.00 -24.60 23.93
N THR A 103 -36.42 -24.56 25.19
CA THR A 103 -36.57 -25.73 26.07
C THR A 103 -38.04 -26.04 26.40
N LYS A 104 -38.92 -25.05 26.32
CA LYS A 104 -40.26 -25.07 26.90
C LYS A 104 -41.32 -25.49 25.88
N MET A 105 -42.28 -26.33 26.30
CA MET A 105 -43.47 -26.71 25.49
C MET A 105 -43.16 -27.18 24.05
N LEU A 106 -42.09 -27.96 23.85
CA LEU A 106 -41.64 -28.41 22.52
C LEU A 106 -42.54 -29.51 21.93
N ILE A 107 -43.11 -30.37 22.79
CA ILE A 107 -44.03 -31.45 22.41
C ILE A 107 -45.47 -30.98 22.66
N LEU A 108 -46.11 -30.46 21.61
CA LEU A 108 -47.51 -30.02 21.67
C LEU A 108 -48.44 -31.08 21.08
N GLU A 109 -49.29 -31.67 21.93
CA GLU A 109 -50.30 -32.63 21.50
C GLU A 109 -51.31 -32.04 20.52
N ARG A 110 -51.65 -32.82 19.49
CA ARG A 110 -52.63 -32.44 18.47
C ARG A 110 -54.05 -32.62 19.01
N LYS A 111 -54.58 -31.62 19.72
CA LYS A 111 -56.00 -31.57 20.14
C LYS A 111 -56.91 -31.92 18.95
N ARG A 112 -57.48 -33.13 18.97
CA ARG A 112 -58.38 -33.64 17.94
C ARG A 112 -59.63 -32.75 17.95
N ARG A 113 -59.80 -31.92 16.92
CA ARG A 113 -61.10 -31.27 16.66
C ARG A 113 -62.12 -32.40 16.50
N GLY A 114 -63.17 -32.40 17.33
CA GLY A 114 -64.25 -33.39 17.22
C GLY A 114 -64.74 -33.45 15.77
N LYS A 115 -64.80 -34.66 15.20
CA LYS A 115 -65.32 -34.84 13.85
C LYS A 115 -66.78 -34.37 13.88
N LYS A 116 -67.13 -33.36 13.08
CA LYS A 116 -68.54 -33.06 12.80
C LYS A 116 -69.21 -34.33 12.28
N PRO A 117 -70.46 -34.64 12.67
CA PRO A 117 -71.18 -35.78 12.13
C PRO A 117 -71.21 -35.69 10.60
N LEU A 118 -71.00 -36.82 9.92
CA LEU A 118 -71.07 -36.89 8.46
C LEU A 118 -72.52 -36.64 8.01
N SER A 119 -72.70 -35.96 6.88
CA SER A 119 -74.03 -35.82 6.24
C SER A 119 -74.59 -37.19 5.83
N LYS A 120 -75.90 -37.27 5.58
CA LYS A 120 -76.55 -38.51 5.12
C LYS A 120 -75.89 -39.04 3.85
N GLU A 121 -75.62 -38.19 2.86
CA GLU A 121 -74.90 -38.53 1.63
C GLU A 121 -73.51 -39.11 1.93
N ALA A 122 -72.74 -38.46 2.80
CA ALA A 122 -71.40 -38.92 3.16
C ALA A 122 -71.43 -40.23 3.98
N ARG A 123 -72.52 -40.52 4.69
CA ARG A 123 -72.76 -41.81 5.35
C ARG A 123 -73.11 -42.91 4.33
N ILE A 124 -73.99 -42.64 3.37
CA ILE A 124 -74.36 -43.56 2.27
C ILE A 124 -73.15 -43.88 1.38
N ILE A 125 -72.35 -42.86 1.01
CA ILE A 125 -71.10 -43.06 0.26
C ILE A 125 -70.11 -43.93 1.05
N ARG A 126 -70.06 -43.76 2.38
CA ARG A 126 -69.20 -44.56 3.26
C ARG A 126 -69.71 -46.00 3.44
N GLU A 127 -71.02 -46.20 3.48
CA GLU A 127 -71.65 -47.53 3.51
C GLU A 127 -71.44 -48.26 2.17
N LYS A 128 -71.60 -47.60 1.02
CA LYS A 128 -71.22 -48.16 -0.30
C LYS A 128 -69.74 -48.55 -0.37
N ARG A 129 -68.84 -47.70 0.13
CA ARG A 129 -67.39 -48.01 0.23
C ARG A 129 -67.04 -49.10 1.25
N LYS A 130 -67.95 -49.47 2.17
CA LYS A 130 -67.71 -50.50 3.20
C LYS A 130 -67.85 -51.92 2.66
N TYR A 131 -68.63 -52.11 1.59
CA TYR A 131 -68.93 -53.42 0.99
C TYR A 131 -68.37 -53.59 -0.44
N SER A 132 -67.70 -52.56 -0.97
CA SER A 132 -66.90 -52.66 -2.19
C SER A 132 -65.60 -53.41 -1.90
N LEU A 133 -65.63 -54.75 -1.95
CA LEU A 133 -64.38 -55.52 -2.00
C LEU A 133 -63.70 -55.22 -3.34
N ALA A 134 -62.41 -54.88 -3.28
CA ALA A 134 -61.59 -54.80 -4.48
C ALA A 134 -61.52 -56.18 -5.15
N THR A 135 -61.55 -56.21 -6.48
CA THR A 135 -61.42 -57.48 -7.22
C THR A 135 -60.01 -58.04 -7.05
N TYR A 136 -59.84 -59.34 -7.30
CA TYR A 136 -58.52 -59.96 -7.26
C TYR A 136 -57.54 -59.28 -8.24
N GLU A 137 -58.03 -58.87 -9.42
CA GLU A 137 -57.26 -58.07 -10.39
C GLU A 137 -56.85 -56.70 -9.85
N GLU A 138 -57.75 -55.94 -9.23
CA GLU A 138 -57.42 -54.65 -8.61
C GLU A 138 -56.37 -54.78 -7.51
N LEU A 139 -56.43 -55.86 -6.71
CA LEU A 139 -55.44 -56.14 -5.66
C LEU A 139 -54.07 -56.54 -6.23
N VAL A 140 -54.04 -57.34 -7.30
CA VAL A 140 -52.78 -57.72 -8.00
C VAL A 140 -52.15 -56.49 -8.66
N GLN A 141 -52.92 -55.67 -9.38
CA GLN A 141 -52.45 -54.42 -9.97
C GLN A 141 -51.93 -53.44 -8.90
N TYR A 142 -52.64 -53.33 -7.76
CA TYR A 142 -52.17 -52.51 -6.63
C TYR A 142 -50.85 -53.02 -6.05
N ALA A 143 -50.69 -54.33 -5.88
CA ALA A 143 -49.46 -54.92 -5.36
C ALA A 143 -48.27 -54.72 -6.32
N GLN A 144 -48.47 -54.98 -7.62
CA GLN A 144 -47.46 -54.75 -8.66
C GLN A 144 -47.07 -53.27 -8.76
N GLY A 145 -48.05 -52.37 -8.81
CA GLY A 145 -47.81 -50.91 -8.83
C GLY A 145 -47.15 -50.40 -7.55
N LYS A 146 -47.41 -51.01 -6.39
CA LYS A 146 -46.69 -50.70 -5.15
C LYS A 146 -45.22 -51.13 -5.20
N GLN A 147 -44.94 -52.27 -5.81
CA GLN A 147 -43.58 -52.79 -5.95
C GLN A 147 -42.76 -51.97 -6.97
N SER A 148 -43.36 -51.61 -8.11
CA SER A 148 -42.71 -50.73 -9.11
C SER A 148 -42.43 -49.33 -8.56
N LEU A 149 -43.38 -48.72 -7.83
CA LEU A 149 -43.14 -47.43 -7.16
C LEU A 149 -41.97 -47.49 -6.16
N SER A 150 -41.79 -48.61 -5.44
CA SER A 150 -40.66 -48.77 -4.52
C SER A 150 -39.30 -48.92 -5.24
N LEU A 151 -39.30 -49.49 -6.45
CA LEU A 151 -38.12 -49.58 -7.31
C LEU A 151 -37.76 -48.22 -7.89
N GLU A 152 -38.73 -47.47 -8.45
CA GLU A 152 -38.51 -46.09 -8.93
C GLU A 152 -37.99 -45.16 -7.82
N GLU A 153 -38.50 -45.32 -6.59
CA GLU A 153 -38.06 -44.54 -5.43
C GLU A 153 -36.63 -44.93 -5.01
N TYR A 154 -36.25 -46.21 -5.11
CA TYR A 154 -34.89 -46.69 -4.87
C TYR A 154 -33.89 -46.23 -5.94
N GLU A 155 -34.26 -46.30 -7.22
CA GLU A 155 -33.45 -45.83 -8.35
C GLU A 155 -33.16 -44.33 -8.27
N LYS A 156 -34.19 -43.51 -7.99
CA LYS A 156 -34.01 -42.06 -7.73
C LYS A 156 -33.09 -41.79 -6.55
N ASN A 157 -33.17 -42.57 -5.47
CA ASN A 157 -32.29 -42.40 -4.33
C ASN A 157 -30.83 -42.74 -4.67
N ILE A 158 -30.56 -43.75 -5.51
CA ILE A 158 -29.22 -44.03 -6.03
C ILE A 158 -28.70 -42.86 -6.87
N GLU A 159 -29.53 -42.32 -7.77
CA GLU A 159 -29.14 -41.22 -8.66
C GLU A 159 -28.85 -39.93 -7.87
N ILE A 160 -29.69 -39.59 -6.89
CA ILE A 160 -29.48 -38.47 -5.95
C ILE A 160 -28.17 -38.66 -5.16
N ASN A 161 -27.91 -39.87 -4.65
CA ASN A 161 -26.68 -40.16 -3.92
C ASN A 161 -25.44 -40.02 -4.82
N ALA A 162 -25.49 -40.50 -6.07
CA ALA A 162 -24.40 -40.34 -7.03
C ALA A 162 -24.13 -38.86 -7.37
N ILE A 163 -25.17 -38.04 -7.49
CA ILE A 163 -25.05 -36.59 -7.68
C ILE A 163 -24.42 -35.93 -6.45
N ASN A 164 -24.85 -36.31 -5.24
CA ASN A 164 -24.31 -35.76 -3.99
C ASN A 164 -22.82 -36.10 -3.79
N VAL A 165 -22.41 -37.34 -4.08
CA VAL A 165 -20.99 -37.77 -4.03
C VAL A 165 -20.14 -36.99 -5.05
N LYS A 166 -20.64 -36.81 -6.28
CA LYS A 166 -19.96 -35.96 -7.27
C LYS A 166 -19.82 -34.53 -6.74
N LYS A 167 -20.90 -33.97 -6.18
CA LYS A 167 -20.91 -32.61 -5.65
C LYS A 167 -19.93 -32.44 -4.48
N SER A 168 -19.82 -33.40 -3.55
CA SER A 168 -18.82 -33.32 -2.48
C SER A 168 -17.40 -33.34 -3.04
N ALA A 169 -17.09 -34.22 -4.00
CA ALA A 169 -15.77 -34.29 -4.63
C ALA A 169 -15.40 -33.03 -5.45
N TYR A 170 -16.38 -32.27 -5.97
CA TYR A 170 -16.11 -30.96 -6.56
C TYR A 170 -15.78 -29.92 -5.49
N MET A 171 -16.58 -29.82 -4.42
CA MET A 171 -16.32 -28.87 -3.34
C MET A 171 -15.00 -29.13 -2.61
N GLU A 172 -14.63 -30.41 -2.44
CA GLU A 172 -13.36 -30.81 -1.82
C GLU A 172 -12.16 -30.36 -2.68
N ARG A 173 -12.22 -30.56 -4.01
CA ARG A 173 -11.20 -30.04 -4.94
C ARG A 173 -11.14 -28.50 -4.93
N ASP A 174 -12.29 -27.82 -4.91
CA ASP A 174 -12.32 -26.35 -4.89
C ASP A 174 -11.67 -25.81 -3.60
N VAL A 175 -11.86 -26.49 -2.46
CA VAL A 175 -11.21 -26.16 -1.18
C VAL A 175 -9.70 -26.43 -1.25
N GLU A 176 -9.26 -27.61 -1.67
CA GLU A 176 -7.82 -27.92 -1.84
C GLU A 176 -7.14 -26.89 -2.75
N GLN A 177 -7.81 -26.48 -3.84
CA GLN A 177 -7.26 -25.52 -4.79
C GLN A 177 -7.24 -24.10 -4.20
N ILE A 178 -8.18 -23.72 -3.33
CA ILE A 178 -8.13 -22.46 -2.59
C ILE A 178 -6.98 -22.48 -1.56
N GLU A 179 -6.83 -23.55 -0.78
CA GLU A 179 -5.75 -23.69 0.21
C GLU A 179 -4.37 -23.61 -0.45
N GLN A 180 -4.13 -24.40 -1.51
CA GLN A 180 -2.86 -24.34 -2.25
C GLN A 180 -2.58 -22.95 -2.83
N ASN A 181 -3.59 -22.24 -3.34
CA ASN A 181 -3.42 -20.88 -3.85
C ASN A 181 -3.13 -19.87 -2.73
N ILE A 182 -3.69 -20.05 -1.53
CA ILE A 182 -3.42 -19.20 -0.37
C ILE A 182 -2.00 -19.43 0.12
N ASP A 183 -1.61 -20.68 0.35
CA ASP A 183 -0.27 -21.05 0.84
C ASP A 183 0.82 -20.59 -0.12
N GLN A 184 0.68 -20.86 -1.42
CA GLN A 184 1.64 -20.40 -2.43
C GLN A 184 1.72 -18.87 -2.51
N ASN A 185 0.60 -18.14 -2.40
CA ASN A 185 0.65 -16.68 -2.40
C ASN A 185 1.30 -16.10 -1.14
N ILE A 186 1.04 -16.66 0.03
CA ILE A 186 1.66 -16.20 1.28
C ILE A 186 3.17 -16.52 1.24
N GLU A 187 3.55 -17.75 0.91
CA GLU A 187 4.94 -18.18 0.95
C GLU A 187 5.80 -17.56 -0.16
N GLN A 188 5.32 -17.52 -1.41
CA GLN A 188 6.04 -16.87 -2.51
C GLN A 188 5.97 -15.34 -2.39
N ASN A 189 4.76 -14.75 -2.36
CA ASN A 189 4.62 -13.31 -2.52
C ASN A 189 4.76 -12.50 -1.22
N ILE A 190 4.50 -13.06 -0.03
CA ILE A 190 4.67 -12.30 1.22
C ILE A 190 6.06 -12.57 1.80
N VAL A 191 6.43 -13.84 2.01
CA VAL A 191 7.70 -14.17 2.67
C VAL A 191 8.91 -13.79 1.82
N GLN A 192 8.96 -14.12 0.53
CA GLN A 192 10.14 -13.78 -0.29
C GLN A 192 10.29 -12.27 -0.49
N ASN A 193 9.21 -11.53 -0.75
CA ASN A 193 9.30 -10.07 -0.91
C ASN A 193 9.76 -9.37 0.38
N ILE A 194 9.29 -9.84 1.55
CA ILE A 194 9.79 -9.32 2.84
C ILE A 194 11.26 -9.68 3.04
N GLN A 195 11.67 -10.93 2.80
CA GLN A 195 13.08 -11.33 2.89
C GLN A 195 13.99 -10.51 1.95
N GLN A 196 13.60 -10.36 0.68
CA GLN A 196 14.37 -9.61 -0.31
C GLN A 196 14.48 -8.13 0.06
N TYR A 197 13.39 -7.51 0.54
CA TYR A 197 13.40 -6.14 1.03
C TYR A 197 14.33 -5.96 2.23
N LEU A 198 14.27 -6.88 3.21
CA LEU A 198 15.13 -6.83 4.40
C LEU A 198 16.61 -6.99 4.03
N VAL A 199 16.97 -8.00 3.23
CA VAL A 199 18.36 -8.25 2.80
C VAL A 199 18.92 -7.07 2.01
N GLN A 200 18.15 -6.47 1.11
CA GLN A 200 18.61 -5.28 0.37
C GLN A 200 18.80 -4.06 1.28
N ASN A 201 17.82 -3.75 2.13
CA ASN A 201 17.81 -2.48 2.86
C ASN A 201 18.57 -2.49 4.20
N ILE A 202 18.69 -3.66 4.84
CA ILE A 202 19.38 -3.81 6.14
C ILE A 202 20.81 -4.31 5.96
N ASP A 203 21.05 -5.25 5.04
CA ASP A 203 22.41 -5.82 4.88
C ASP A 203 23.18 -5.10 3.76
N GLN A 204 22.63 -5.01 2.55
CA GLN A 204 23.39 -4.52 1.39
C GLN A 204 23.55 -3.00 1.34
N ASN A 205 22.45 -2.24 1.48
CA ASN A 205 22.48 -0.78 1.35
C ASN A 205 23.39 -0.09 2.39
N PRO A 206 23.41 -0.46 3.69
CA PRO A 206 24.31 0.16 4.66
C PRO A 206 25.78 -0.14 4.36
N VAL A 207 26.11 -1.37 3.95
CA VAL A 207 27.48 -1.74 3.55
C VAL A 207 27.93 -0.96 2.32
N GLN A 208 27.10 -0.86 1.28
CA GLN A 208 27.41 -0.03 0.10
C GLN A 208 27.59 1.44 0.46
N ASN A 209 26.70 2.01 1.26
CA ASN A 209 26.79 3.41 1.69
C ASN A 209 28.05 3.66 2.53
N ILE A 210 28.44 2.74 3.41
CA ILE A 210 29.70 2.85 4.17
C ILE A 210 30.90 2.78 3.22
N VAL A 211 30.95 1.81 2.30
CA VAL A 211 32.06 1.67 1.35
C VAL A 211 32.18 2.90 0.43
N GLN A 212 31.06 3.39 -0.13
CA GLN A 212 31.06 4.59 -0.97
C GLN A 212 31.45 5.84 -0.20
N ASN A 213 30.93 6.05 1.02
CA ASN A 213 31.33 7.19 1.84
C ASN A 213 32.82 7.11 2.23
N ILE A 214 33.35 5.93 2.56
CA ILE A 214 34.77 5.75 2.85
C ILE A 214 35.61 6.02 1.60
N GLN A 215 35.24 5.48 0.44
CA GLN A 215 35.96 5.72 -0.81
C GLN A 215 35.93 7.20 -1.21
N GLN A 216 34.76 7.83 -1.26
CA GLN A 216 34.65 9.24 -1.63
C GLN A 216 35.41 10.12 -0.63
N ASN A 217 35.17 9.97 0.68
CA ASN A 217 35.82 10.85 1.65
C ASN A 217 37.33 10.58 1.78
N LEU A 218 37.83 9.34 1.71
CA LEU A 218 39.27 9.12 1.74
C LEU A 218 39.93 9.58 0.44
N VAL A 219 39.45 9.13 -0.73
CA VAL A 219 40.10 9.45 -2.01
C VAL A 219 40.00 10.95 -2.28
N GLN A 220 38.83 11.58 -2.16
CA GLN A 220 38.71 13.01 -2.41
C GLN A 220 39.49 13.85 -1.39
N ASN A 221 39.43 13.57 -0.09
CA ASN A 221 40.19 14.39 0.86
C ASN A 221 41.69 14.12 0.81
N ILE A 222 42.15 12.89 0.52
CA ILE A 222 43.59 12.62 0.39
C ILE A 222 44.10 13.24 -0.92
N ASP A 223 43.45 13.01 -2.05
CA ASP A 223 43.90 13.56 -3.34
C ASP A 223 43.80 15.09 -3.35
N GLN A 224 42.66 15.68 -2.94
CA GLN A 224 42.54 17.15 -2.92
C GLN A 224 43.53 17.76 -1.93
N ASN A 225 43.59 17.32 -0.67
CA ASN A 225 44.48 17.97 0.29
C ASN A 225 45.96 17.67 0.03
N LEU A 226 46.37 16.48 -0.42
CA LEU A 226 47.78 16.26 -0.76
C LEU A 226 48.16 16.99 -2.04
N ILE A 227 47.40 16.86 -3.12
CA ILE A 227 47.76 17.47 -4.41
C ILE A 227 47.70 19.00 -4.28
N GLN A 228 46.62 19.58 -3.76
CA GLN A 228 46.54 21.04 -3.61
C GLN A 228 47.60 21.58 -2.66
N ASN A 229 47.80 21.00 -1.46
CA ASN A 229 48.83 21.54 -0.56
C ASN A 229 50.25 21.30 -1.09
N ILE A 230 50.54 20.19 -1.77
CA ILE A 230 51.89 19.97 -2.33
C ILE A 230 52.13 20.92 -3.50
N ASP A 231 51.18 21.01 -4.45
CA ASP A 231 51.31 21.89 -5.62
C ASP A 231 51.34 23.37 -5.21
N GLU A 232 50.46 23.82 -4.31
CA GLU A 232 50.44 25.21 -3.83
C GLU A 232 51.71 25.55 -3.04
N ASN A 233 52.20 24.67 -2.15
CA ASN A 233 53.45 24.93 -1.42
C ASN A 233 54.67 24.89 -2.36
N ILE A 234 54.71 24.00 -3.36
CA ILE A 234 55.81 23.98 -4.34
C ILE A 234 55.76 25.23 -5.22
N MET A 235 54.59 25.61 -5.74
CA MET A 235 54.40 26.82 -6.53
C MET A 235 54.79 28.08 -5.75
N GLN A 236 54.27 28.25 -4.53
CA GLN A 236 54.62 29.40 -3.69
C GLN A 236 56.12 29.44 -3.37
N ASN A 237 56.76 28.29 -3.12
CA ASN A 237 58.20 28.26 -2.89
C ASN A 237 59.02 28.57 -4.15
N ILE A 238 58.59 28.16 -5.35
CA ILE A 238 59.24 28.51 -6.62
C ILE A 238 59.05 30.00 -6.90
N GLU A 239 57.82 30.50 -6.81
CA GLU A 239 57.47 31.88 -7.12
C GLU A 239 58.12 32.86 -6.13
N GLN A 240 58.02 32.61 -4.81
CA GLN A 240 58.67 33.48 -3.83
C GLN A 240 60.19 33.29 -3.80
N ASN A 241 60.71 32.07 -3.64
CA ASN A 241 62.16 31.91 -3.42
C ASN A 241 63.00 31.88 -4.68
N ILE A 242 62.48 31.48 -5.85
CA ILE A 242 63.27 31.45 -7.09
C ILE A 242 63.03 32.74 -7.88
N VAL A 243 61.77 33.08 -8.19
CA VAL A 243 61.48 34.24 -9.04
C VAL A 243 61.86 35.56 -8.34
N GLN A 244 61.48 35.78 -7.07
CA GLN A 244 61.85 37.02 -6.38
C GLN A 244 63.37 37.14 -6.14
N ASN A 245 64.08 36.03 -5.85
CA ASN A 245 65.54 36.09 -5.72
C ASN A 245 66.24 36.36 -7.06
N ILE A 246 65.72 35.88 -8.19
CA ILE A 246 66.23 36.24 -9.52
C ILE A 246 65.96 37.73 -9.79
N GLN A 247 64.74 38.21 -9.54
CA GLN A 247 64.39 39.62 -9.74
C GLN A 247 65.24 40.55 -8.85
N GLN A 248 65.30 40.31 -7.54
CA GLN A 248 66.03 41.19 -6.63
C GLN A 248 67.55 41.04 -6.75
N ASN A 249 68.10 39.81 -6.72
CA ASN A 249 69.56 39.65 -6.64
C ASN A 249 70.26 39.56 -7.99
N ILE A 250 69.58 39.23 -9.09
CA ILE A 250 70.21 39.16 -10.41
C ILE A 250 69.84 40.40 -11.22
N ILE A 251 68.55 40.71 -11.39
CA ILE A 251 68.14 41.83 -12.24
C ILE A 251 68.57 43.17 -11.65
N GLN A 252 68.23 43.49 -10.38
CA GLN A 252 68.60 44.79 -9.79
C GLN A 252 70.12 44.99 -9.72
N ASN A 253 70.89 43.93 -9.45
CA ASN A 253 72.36 44.01 -9.46
C ASN A 253 72.92 44.23 -10.88
N ILE A 254 72.33 43.65 -11.93
CA ILE A 254 72.72 43.94 -13.31
C ILE A 254 72.36 45.39 -13.67
N GLU A 255 71.15 45.83 -13.34
CA GLU A 255 70.68 47.21 -13.60
C GLU A 255 71.60 48.23 -12.92
N GLN A 256 71.87 48.09 -11.62
CA GLN A 256 72.76 49.01 -10.88
C GLN A 256 74.20 49.01 -11.40
N ASN A 257 74.75 47.86 -11.80
CA ASN A 257 76.09 47.80 -12.39
C ASN A 257 76.15 48.46 -13.77
N VAL A 258 75.10 48.30 -14.60
CA VAL A 258 75.00 48.96 -15.91
C VAL A 258 74.83 50.48 -15.74
N GLU A 259 73.99 50.92 -14.80
CA GLU A 259 73.78 52.33 -14.47
C GLU A 259 75.11 52.99 -14.03
N GLN A 260 75.79 52.44 -13.03
CA GLN A 260 77.08 52.95 -12.55
C GLN A 260 78.18 52.95 -13.64
N HIS A 261 78.23 51.93 -14.50
CA HIS A 261 79.19 51.92 -15.61
C HIS A 261 78.85 52.94 -16.71
N THR A 262 77.57 53.27 -16.89
CA THR A 262 77.12 54.30 -17.83
C THR A 262 77.47 55.68 -17.29
N GLU A 263 77.13 55.99 -16.05
CA GLU A 263 77.49 57.25 -15.36
C GLU A 263 79.01 57.50 -15.40
N GLN A 264 79.83 56.49 -15.07
CA GLN A 264 81.30 56.59 -15.14
C GLN A 264 81.85 56.74 -16.57
N SER A 265 81.07 56.41 -17.59
CA SER A 265 81.46 56.64 -18.99
C SER A 265 81.09 58.04 -19.45
N GLU A 266 79.95 58.57 -18.99
CA GLU A 266 79.51 59.95 -19.22
C GLU A 266 80.44 60.95 -18.53
N GLU A 267 80.79 60.74 -17.25
CA GLU A 267 81.74 61.59 -16.52
C GLU A 267 83.12 61.66 -17.22
N LYS A 268 83.61 60.53 -17.77
CA LYS A 268 84.86 60.51 -18.55
C LYS A 268 84.74 61.24 -19.89
N ASN A 269 83.58 61.17 -20.54
CA ASN A 269 83.32 61.90 -21.77
C ASN A 269 83.24 63.42 -21.48
N GLU A 270 82.58 63.85 -20.40
CA GLU A 270 82.55 65.26 -19.99
C GLU A 270 83.95 65.80 -19.70
N VAL A 271 84.80 65.04 -18.99
CA VAL A 271 86.21 65.43 -18.75
C VAL A 271 86.97 65.53 -20.07
N LEU A 272 86.80 64.57 -20.98
CA LEU A 272 87.46 64.61 -22.30
C LEU A 272 86.98 65.79 -23.16
N GLU A 273 85.68 66.13 -23.11
CA GLU A 273 85.15 67.32 -23.78
C GLU A 273 85.74 68.61 -23.20
N GLN A 274 85.88 68.70 -21.86
CA GLN A 274 86.53 69.84 -21.21
C GLN A 274 88.01 69.98 -21.59
N ASP A 275 88.76 68.87 -21.62
CA ASP A 275 90.16 68.85 -22.07
C ASP A 275 90.28 69.31 -23.53
N ILE A 276 89.43 68.80 -24.43
CA ILE A 276 89.40 69.22 -25.85
C ILE A 276 89.06 70.71 -26.00
N VAL A 277 88.13 71.24 -25.21
CA VAL A 277 87.79 72.67 -25.23
C VAL A 277 88.98 73.52 -24.75
N GLN A 278 89.67 73.12 -23.67
CA GLN A 278 90.88 73.82 -23.20
C GLN A 278 92.01 73.78 -24.24
N ASP A 279 92.24 72.63 -24.87
CA ASP A 279 93.23 72.49 -25.95
C ASP A 279 92.90 73.44 -27.12
N ILE A 280 91.64 73.54 -27.54
CA ILE A 280 91.19 74.47 -28.59
C ILE A 280 91.38 75.94 -28.18
N GLU A 281 91.04 76.31 -26.94
CA GLU A 281 91.23 77.68 -26.42
C GLU A 281 92.72 78.07 -26.29
N SER A 282 93.60 77.08 -26.10
CA SER A 282 95.05 77.29 -26.01
C SER A 282 95.74 77.58 -27.36
N LEU A 283 95.05 77.35 -28.49
CA LEU A 283 95.62 77.53 -29.82
C LEU A 283 95.88 79.02 -30.14
N PRO A 284 97.07 79.38 -30.66
CA PRO A 284 97.39 80.77 -30.96
C PRO A 284 96.49 81.32 -32.09
N TYR A 285 95.88 82.49 -31.85
CA TYR A 285 94.84 83.19 -32.64
C TYR A 285 95.14 83.50 -34.14
N MET A 286 96.14 82.89 -34.77
CA MET A 286 96.52 83.16 -36.16
C MET A 286 95.86 82.23 -37.19
N TYR A 287 95.09 81.23 -36.78
CA TYR A 287 94.31 80.35 -37.66
C TYR A 287 92.87 80.14 -37.16
N ILE A 288 92.00 81.12 -37.41
CA ILE A 288 90.55 80.91 -37.51
C ILE A 288 90.17 80.98 -39.00
N PRO A 289 90.03 79.86 -39.72
CA PRO A 289 89.24 79.81 -40.93
C PRO A 289 87.76 79.90 -40.53
N VAL A 290 87.04 80.84 -41.12
CA VAL A 290 85.60 81.06 -40.88
C VAL A 290 84.80 79.81 -41.27
N PHE A 291 84.36 79.03 -40.29
CA PHE A 291 83.29 78.03 -40.43
C PHE A 291 82.27 78.04 -39.26
N LEU A 292 82.06 79.24 -38.68
CA LEU A 292 80.75 79.56 -38.09
C LEU A 292 79.75 79.83 -39.22
N CYS A 293 79.29 78.78 -39.89
CA CYS A 293 78.05 78.75 -40.68
C CYS A 293 77.72 77.33 -41.16
N ALA A 294 76.47 76.92 -40.95
CA ALA A 294 75.84 75.68 -41.43
C ALA A 294 76.32 74.33 -40.84
N TYR A 295 75.79 73.99 -39.65
CA TYR A 295 75.05 72.71 -39.55
C TYR A 295 73.80 72.87 -38.67
N VAL A 296 72.67 72.40 -39.19
CA VAL A 296 71.31 72.43 -38.62
C VAL A 296 70.92 70.95 -38.36
N PRO A 297 70.12 70.62 -37.32
CA PRO A 297 70.26 69.32 -36.64
C PRO A 297 69.52 68.14 -37.31
N VAL A 298 70.16 66.97 -37.30
CA VAL A 298 69.76 65.68 -37.90
C VAL A 298 70.57 64.58 -37.17
N TYR A 299 70.09 63.42 -36.69
CA TYR A 299 68.77 62.74 -36.61
C TYR A 299 68.58 62.21 -35.16
N PRO A 300 67.37 62.09 -34.59
CA PRO A 300 67.14 61.43 -33.29
C PRO A 300 67.29 59.90 -33.37
N HIS A 301 67.63 59.26 -32.26
CA HIS A 301 67.33 57.84 -32.03
C HIS A 301 66.69 57.61 -30.66
N ALA A 302 65.37 57.72 -30.62
CA ALA A 302 64.60 57.13 -29.54
C ALA A 302 64.71 55.60 -29.65
N TYR A 303 65.28 54.95 -28.64
CA TYR A 303 65.13 53.51 -28.46
C TYR A 303 63.71 53.22 -27.97
N ALA A 304 62.77 53.21 -28.90
CA ALA A 304 61.45 52.66 -28.68
C ALA A 304 61.56 51.13 -28.60
N PHE A 305 61.83 50.61 -27.40
CA PHE A 305 61.59 49.19 -27.11
C PHE A 305 60.08 48.94 -27.07
N ALA A 306 59.51 48.69 -28.24
CA ALA A 306 58.25 47.99 -28.36
C ALA A 306 58.49 46.53 -27.99
N SER A 307 58.38 46.18 -26.71
CA SER A 307 58.26 44.80 -26.29
C SER A 307 56.90 44.28 -26.76
N GLU A 308 56.91 43.51 -27.86
CA GLU A 308 55.72 42.81 -28.32
C GLU A 308 55.16 41.93 -27.21
N SER A 309 53.91 42.18 -26.81
CA SER A 309 53.17 41.30 -25.92
C SER A 309 52.75 40.04 -26.67
N ILE A 310 53.71 39.14 -26.90
CA ILE A 310 53.46 37.78 -27.38
C ILE A 310 53.13 36.91 -26.16
N TYR A 311 51.84 36.69 -25.91
CA TYR A 311 51.39 35.45 -25.29
C TYR A 311 51.57 34.31 -26.31
N PRO A 312 51.98 33.12 -25.87
CA PRO A 312 50.99 32.04 -25.84
C PRO A 312 51.14 31.04 -24.67
N ASN A 313 49.99 30.45 -24.30
CA ASN A 313 49.76 29.42 -23.27
C ASN A 313 49.90 29.89 -21.83
#